data_AF-A0A157ZKM9-F1
#
_entry.id   AF-A0A157ZKM9-F1
#
_cell.length_a   1.000
_cell.length_b   1.000
_cell.length_c   1.000
_cell.angle_alpha   90.00
_cell.angle_beta   90.00
_cell.angle_gamma   90.00
#
_symmetry.space_group_name_H-M   'P 1'
#
loop_
_entity.id
_entity.type
_entity.pdbx_description
1 polymer ?
#
loop_
_entity_poly.entity_id
_entity_poly.type
_entity_poly.pdbx_seq_one_letter_code
_entity_poly.pdbx_strand_id
1 'polypeptide(L)'
;MQGSKRTAFSGPALVRLLAHFADLDVHEPAQSLSDRLSQWLGWTDAIALSTALASDPPAVSGARSVARNVEEECVRVRTSLAGALAREDAAAHRRHRAAAQPVTDQPAADYADYRQRYVSLQQAMDTDIGALRTRLRSTLAARSPDMARLAVVDAVMEQALSARERSLLAHVPALLGKHFERLKRAHAAAEATPPNAWLEVFRKDLQSVLLAELDVRFQPIEGLLAALRIR
;
A
#
# COMPACT_ATOMS: atom_id res chain seq x y z
N MET A 1 -27.47 -14.22 -19.50
CA MET A 1 -26.69 -13.06 -20.00
C MET A 1 -25.23 -13.31 -19.67
N GLN A 2 -24.39 -13.47 -20.69
CA GLN A 2 -22.96 -13.79 -20.55
C GLN A 2 -22.21 -12.58 -19.98
N GLY A 3 -21.75 -12.69 -18.73
CA GLY A 3 -20.91 -11.69 -18.09
C GLY A 3 -19.50 -11.75 -18.67
N SER A 4 -19.06 -10.65 -19.28
CA SER A 4 -17.71 -10.46 -19.79
C SER A 4 -16.70 -10.69 -18.66
N LYS A 5 -15.92 -11.78 -18.74
CA LYS A 5 -14.82 -12.06 -17.82
C LYS A 5 -13.75 -10.99 -18.01
N ARG A 6 -13.69 -10.02 -17.09
CA ARG A 6 -12.61 -9.03 -17.07
C ARG A 6 -11.35 -9.70 -16.50
N THR A 7 -10.36 -9.87 -17.38
CA THR A 7 -9.00 -10.29 -17.02
C THR A 7 -8.35 -9.25 -16.11
N ALA A 8 -7.26 -9.62 -15.40
CA ALA A 8 -6.52 -8.83 -14.41
C ALA A 8 -6.24 -7.34 -14.77
N PHE A 9 -6.41 -6.94 -16.03
CA PHE A 9 -6.18 -5.60 -16.56
C PHE A 9 -6.96 -4.47 -15.87
N SER A 10 -8.06 -4.75 -15.17
CA SER A 10 -8.89 -3.73 -14.51
C SER A 10 -8.71 -3.62 -12.97
N GLY A 11 -7.87 -4.46 -12.35
CA GLY A 11 -7.64 -4.44 -10.90
C GLY A 11 -6.70 -3.31 -10.43
N PRO A 12 -6.55 -3.06 -9.12
CA PRO A 12 -5.58 -2.10 -8.59
C PRO A 12 -4.17 -2.35 -9.13
N ALA A 13 -3.39 -1.28 -9.34
CA ALA A 13 -2.04 -1.38 -9.93
C ALA A 13 -1.15 -2.41 -9.21
N LEU A 14 -1.24 -2.46 -7.88
CA LEU A 14 -0.50 -3.42 -7.06
C LEU A 14 -0.83 -4.87 -7.45
N VAL A 15 -2.12 -5.20 -7.57
CA VAL A 15 -2.55 -6.56 -7.95
C VAL A 15 -2.03 -6.94 -9.32
N ARG A 16 -2.05 -6.02 -10.29
CA ARG A 16 -1.53 -6.28 -11.65
C ARG A 16 -0.02 -6.53 -11.64
N LEU A 17 0.74 -5.70 -10.92
CA LEU A 17 2.19 -5.86 -10.79
C LEU A 17 2.55 -7.19 -10.10
N LEU A 18 1.89 -7.52 -8.99
CA LEU A 18 2.14 -8.77 -8.27
C LEU A 18 1.75 -10.00 -9.10
N ALA A 19 0.64 -9.94 -9.85
CA ALA A 19 0.24 -10.99 -10.78
C ALA A 19 1.29 -11.21 -11.86
N HIS A 20 1.81 -10.13 -12.46
CA HIS A 20 2.88 -10.19 -13.44
C HIS A 20 4.17 -10.77 -12.86
N PHE A 21 4.53 -10.43 -11.62
CA PHE A 21 5.73 -10.99 -10.98
C PHE A 21 5.57 -12.47 -10.64
N ALA A 22 4.35 -12.89 -10.30
CA ALA A 22 4.04 -14.28 -9.98
C ALA A 22 3.70 -15.15 -11.20
N ASP A 23 3.66 -14.59 -12.42
CA ASP A 23 3.15 -15.25 -13.63
C ASP A 23 1.76 -15.88 -13.40
N LEU A 24 0.86 -15.13 -12.74
CA LEU A 24 -0.48 -15.59 -12.38
C LEU A 24 -1.57 -14.89 -13.19
N ASP A 25 -2.51 -15.69 -13.70
CA ASP A 25 -3.77 -15.19 -14.24
C ASP A 25 -4.78 -14.91 -13.10
N VAL A 26 -4.77 -13.66 -12.62
CA VAL A 26 -5.71 -13.22 -11.57
C VAL A 26 -7.06 -12.88 -12.18
N HIS A 27 -8.10 -13.49 -11.63
CA HIS A 27 -9.48 -13.28 -12.05
C HIS A 27 -10.24 -12.46 -11.00
N GLU A 28 -11.23 -11.69 -11.45
CA GLU A 28 -12.09 -10.95 -10.53
C GLU A 28 -12.86 -11.93 -9.61
N PRO A 29 -12.92 -11.67 -8.30
CA PRO A 29 -13.58 -12.58 -7.37
C PRO A 29 -15.09 -12.63 -7.65
N ALA A 30 -15.62 -13.84 -7.86
CA ALA A 30 -17.05 -14.05 -8.14
C ALA A 30 -17.97 -13.81 -6.93
N GLN A 31 -17.40 -13.75 -5.73
CA GLN A 31 -18.13 -13.55 -4.47
C GLN A 31 -18.46 -12.08 -4.25
N SER A 32 -19.64 -11.82 -3.68
CA SER A 32 -20.05 -10.48 -3.32
C SER A 32 -19.11 -9.87 -2.27
N LEU A 33 -19.11 -8.53 -2.16
CA LEU A 33 -18.34 -7.85 -1.12
C LEU A 33 -18.77 -8.32 0.29
N SER A 34 -20.07 -8.48 0.50
CA SER A 34 -20.62 -8.93 1.78
C SER A 34 -20.09 -10.32 2.15
N ASP A 35 -20.09 -11.27 1.20
CA ASP A 35 -19.61 -12.63 1.46
C ASP A 35 -18.12 -12.65 1.86
N ARG A 36 -17.32 -11.80 1.22
CA ARG A 36 -15.89 -11.67 1.56
C ARG A 36 -15.67 -11.00 2.90
N LEU A 37 -16.41 -9.94 3.21
CA LEU A 37 -16.33 -9.30 4.52
C LEU A 37 -16.74 -10.27 5.63
N SER A 38 -17.77 -11.09 5.44
CA SER A 38 -18.17 -12.12 6.40
C SER A 38 -17.09 -13.17 6.67
N GLN A 39 -16.21 -13.43 5.70
CA GLN A 39 -15.06 -14.33 5.89
C GLN A 39 -13.87 -13.65 6.60
N TRP A 40 -13.79 -12.32 6.54
CA TRP A 40 -12.65 -11.58 7.08
C TRP A 40 -12.92 -11.03 8.47
N LEU A 41 -14.17 -10.70 8.78
CA LEU A 41 -14.56 -10.16 10.08
C LEU A 41 -14.76 -11.31 11.07
N GLY A 42 -14.01 -11.29 12.17
CA GLY A 42 -14.29 -12.16 13.30
C GLY A 42 -15.62 -11.79 13.96
N TRP A 43 -16.18 -12.70 14.76
CA TRP A 43 -17.45 -12.46 15.45
C TRP A 43 -17.41 -11.21 16.35
N THR A 44 -16.28 -10.95 17.01
CA THR A 44 -16.08 -9.74 17.84
C THR A 44 -16.07 -8.46 17.00
N ASP A 45 -15.40 -8.48 15.84
CA ASP A 45 -15.36 -7.34 14.92
C ASP A 45 -16.72 -7.07 14.28
N ALA A 46 -17.49 -8.13 13.99
CA ALA A 46 -18.85 -8.01 13.47
C ALA A 46 -19.80 -7.35 14.49
N ILE A 47 -19.67 -7.68 15.78
CA ILE A 47 -20.43 -7.01 16.85
C ILE A 47 -20.01 -5.54 16.96
N ALA A 48 -18.70 -5.26 16.96
CA ALA A 48 -18.19 -3.90 17.01
C ALA A 48 -18.70 -3.05 15.82
N LEU A 49 -18.71 -3.63 14.61
CA LEU A 49 -19.20 -2.96 13.40
C LEU A 49 -20.71 -2.74 13.47
N SER A 50 -21.48 -3.75 13.89
CA SER A 50 -22.93 -3.61 14.09
C SER A 50 -23.25 -2.53 15.11
N THR A 51 -22.45 -2.42 16.17
CA THR A 51 -22.62 -1.41 17.23
C THR A 51 -22.28 -0.01 16.71
N ALA A 52 -21.17 0.12 15.97
CA ALA A 52 -20.78 1.36 15.30
C ALA A 52 -21.86 1.86 14.33
N LEU A 53 -22.51 0.93 13.62
CA LEU A 53 -23.61 1.25 12.73
C LEU A 53 -24.92 1.56 13.47
N ALA A 54 -25.20 0.96 14.63
CA ALA A 54 -26.45 1.20 15.35
C ALA A 54 -26.41 2.44 16.27
N SER A 55 -25.22 2.96 16.59
CA SER A 55 -25.05 4.01 17.59
C SER A 55 -25.11 5.42 16.99
N ASP A 56 -25.67 6.35 17.74
CA ASP A 56 -25.56 7.80 17.52
C ASP A 56 -24.49 8.37 18.46
N PRO A 57 -23.23 8.53 18.01
CA PRO A 57 -22.18 9.03 18.87
C PRO A 57 -22.45 10.49 19.28
N PRO A 58 -22.13 10.87 20.54
CA PRO A 58 -22.34 12.23 21.01
C PRO A 58 -21.51 13.21 20.19
N ALA A 59 -22.08 14.38 19.88
CA ALA A 59 -21.39 15.42 19.13
C ALA A 59 -20.15 15.90 19.90
N VAL A 60 -18.97 15.73 19.29
CA VAL A 60 -17.72 16.28 19.82
C VAL A 60 -17.59 17.71 19.30
N SER A 61 -17.53 18.71 20.19
CA SER A 61 -17.38 20.10 19.76
C SER A 61 -15.93 20.38 19.36
N GLY A 62 -15.66 20.58 18.07
CA GLY A 62 -14.32 20.90 17.55
C GLY A 62 -14.33 21.96 16.46
N ALA A 63 -13.46 22.95 16.60
CA ALA A 63 -13.44 24.19 15.83
C ALA A 63 -13.23 23.99 14.31
N ARG A 64 -14.04 24.70 13.50
CA ARG A 64 -14.06 24.68 12.02
C ARG A 64 -12.70 24.98 11.33
N SER A 65 -11.71 25.51 12.04
CA SER A 65 -10.37 25.82 11.53
C SER A 65 -9.52 24.58 11.23
N VAL A 66 -9.84 23.41 11.80
CA VAL A 66 -9.01 22.19 11.72
C VAL A 66 -9.02 21.59 10.31
N ALA A 67 -10.13 21.65 9.58
CA ALA A 67 -10.30 20.87 8.36
C ALA A 67 -9.46 21.31 7.15
N ARG A 68 -9.17 22.61 6.96
CA ARG A 68 -8.28 23.06 5.87
C ARG A 68 -6.83 22.62 6.08
N ASN A 69 -6.41 22.46 7.33
CA ASN A 69 -5.06 21.99 7.65
C ASN A 69 -4.88 20.49 7.31
N VAL A 70 -5.93 19.70 7.43
CA VAL A 70 -5.86 18.24 7.24
C VAL A 70 -5.68 17.84 5.78
N GLU A 71 -6.31 18.53 4.82
CA GLU A 71 -6.07 18.26 3.38
C GLU A 71 -4.61 18.48 2.98
N GLU A 72 -4.03 19.61 3.42
CA GLU A 72 -2.62 19.88 3.22
C GLU A 72 -1.73 18.85 3.92
N GLU A 73 -2.12 18.41 5.12
CA GLU A 73 -1.41 17.35 5.84
C GLU A 73 -1.39 16.03 5.07
N CYS A 74 -2.52 15.62 4.49
CA CYS A 74 -2.60 14.43 3.66
C CYS A 74 -1.66 14.51 2.45
N VAL A 75 -1.64 15.67 1.76
CA VAL A 75 -0.71 15.90 0.64
C VAL A 75 0.74 15.86 1.11
N ARG A 76 1.05 16.49 2.26
CA ARG A 76 2.40 16.50 2.85
C ARG A 76 2.87 15.09 3.19
N VAL A 77 2.06 14.28 3.87
CA VAL A 77 2.39 12.90 4.24
C VAL A 77 2.60 12.05 3.00
N ARG A 78 1.70 12.11 2.02
CA ARG A 78 1.85 11.39 0.75
C ARG A 78 3.14 11.75 0.02
N THR A 79 3.44 13.05 -0.06
CA THR A 79 4.66 13.56 -0.71
C THR A 79 5.92 13.14 0.06
N SER A 80 5.87 13.15 1.39
CA SER A 80 6.98 12.71 2.25
C SER A 80 7.30 11.23 2.03
N LEU A 81 6.27 10.36 2.05
CA LEU A 81 6.41 8.94 1.82
C LEU A 81 6.94 8.66 0.41
N ALA A 82 6.33 9.23 -0.63
CA ALA A 82 6.81 9.09 -2.02
C ALA A 82 8.25 9.60 -2.19
N GLY A 83 8.59 10.70 -1.53
CA GLY A 83 9.95 11.25 -1.51
C GLY A 83 10.95 10.38 -0.75
N ALA A 84 10.54 9.65 0.30
CA ALA A 84 11.38 8.66 0.96
C ALA A 84 11.70 7.48 0.03
N LEU A 85 10.71 7.00 -0.73
CA LEU A 85 10.89 5.96 -1.76
C LEU A 85 11.90 6.39 -2.82
N ALA A 86 11.74 7.60 -3.38
CA ALA A 86 12.63 8.13 -4.40
C ALA A 86 14.07 8.35 -3.88
N ARG A 87 14.23 8.82 -2.64
CA ARG A 87 15.55 9.01 -2.02
C ARG A 87 16.28 7.69 -1.79
N GLU A 88 15.58 6.67 -1.34
CA GLU A 88 16.18 5.34 -1.12
C GLU A 88 16.63 4.72 -2.45
N ASP A 89 15.81 4.82 -3.49
CA ASP A 89 16.20 4.34 -4.82
C ASP A 89 17.39 5.14 -5.39
N ALA A 90 17.42 6.46 -5.23
CA ALA A 90 18.58 7.27 -5.62
C ALA A 90 19.85 6.88 -4.84
N ALA A 91 19.73 6.56 -3.54
CA ALA A 91 20.85 6.08 -2.73
C ALA A 91 21.35 4.70 -3.21
N ALA A 92 20.45 3.79 -3.56
CA ALA A 92 20.79 2.52 -4.19
C ALA A 92 21.48 2.72 -5.55
N HIS A 93 21.08 3.74 -6.33
CA HIS A 93 21.70 4.04 -7.64
C HIS A 93 23.15 4.49 -7.46
N ARG A 94 23.41 5.34 -6.46
CA ARG A 94 24.76 5.80 -6.15
C ARG A 94 25.67 4.67 -5.67
N ARG A 95 25.17 3.81 -4.76
CA ARG A 95 25.96 2.67 -4.25
C ARG A 95 26.40 1.72 -5.36
N HIS A 96 25.50 1.39 -6.29
CA HIS A 96 25.83 0.49 -7.40
C HIS A 96 26.72 1.12 -8.47
N ARG A 97 26.54 2.41 -8.77
CA ARG A 97 27.42 3.12 -9.71
C ARG A 97 28.85 3.25 -9.15
N ALA A 98 28.99 3.52 -7.85
CA ALA A 98 30.29 3.56 -7.18
C ALA A 98 30.95 2.18 -7.09
N ALA A 99 30.14 1.12 -7.02
CA ALA A 99 30.67 -0.24 -7.04
C ALA A 99 31.13 -0.66 -8.45
N ALA A 100 30.50 -0.17 -9.52
CA ALA A 100 30.80 -0.51 -10.92
C ALA A 100 32.13 0.03 -11.48
N GLN A 101 33.03 0.59 -10.65
CA GLN A 101 34.44 0.71 -11.02
C GLN A 101 35.04 -0.69 -11.18
N PRO A 102 35.92 -0.93 -12.18
CA PRO A 102 36.32 -2.27 -12.58
C PRO A 102 37.25 -2.90 -11.54
N VAL A 103 36.66 -3.52 -10.53
CA VAL A 103 37.30 -4.50 -9.66
C VAL A 103 36.67 -5.83 -10.00
N THR A 104 37.50 -6.79 -10.41
CA THR A 104 37.18 -8.07 -11.04
C THR A 104 36.39 -9.05 -10.16
N ASP A 105 35.85 -8.60 -9.02
CA ASP A 105 35.29 -9.45 -7.97
C ASP A 105 34.20 -8.72 -7.17
N GLN A 106 33.29 -8.01 -7.86
CA GLN A 106 32.13 -7.42 -7.19
C GLN A 106 31.17 -8.52 -6.73
N PRO A 107 30.79 -8.55 -5.43
CA PRO A 107 29.73 -9.45 -4.98
C PRO A 107 28.44 -9.11 -5.72
N ALA A 108 27.81 -10.14 -6.30
CA ALA A 108 26.53 -9.99 -6.97
C ALA A 108 25.52 -9.31 -6.02
N ALA A 109 24.70 -8.40 -6.56
CA ALA A 109 23.68 -7.72 -5.76
C ALA A 109 22.86 -8.73 -4.93
N ASP A 110 22.80 -8.52 -3.62
CA ASP A 110 22.06 -9.39 -2.70
C ASP A 110 20.62 -8.89 -2.56
N TYR A 111 19.67 -9.80 -2.73
CA TYR A 111 18.25 -9.53 -2.52
C TYR A 111 17.93 -9.14 -1.07
N ALA A 112 18.73 -9.60 -0.09
CA ALA A 112 18.53 -9.31 1.33
C ALA A 112 18.47 -7.80 1.62
N ASP A 113 19.32 -7.01 0.97
CA ASP A 113 19.35 -5.55 1.12
C ASP A 113 18.04 -4.89 0.63
N TYR A 114 17.54 -5.32 -0.53
CA TYR A 114 16.29 -4.81 -1.09
C TYR A 114 15.10 -5.21 -0.21
N ARG A 115 15.10 -6.46 0.27
CA ARG A 115 14.08 -6.97 1.18
C ARG A 115 14.03 -6.15 2.47
N GLN A 116 15.18 -5.90 3.09
CA GLN A 116 15.25 -5.14 4.33
C GLN A 116 14.71 -3.71 4.15
N ARG A 117 15.10 -3.03 3.08
CA ARG A 117 14.60 -1.69 2.76
C ARG A 117 13.11 -1.66 2.51
N TYR A 118 12.60 -2.65 1.77
CA TYR A 118 11.17 -2.77 1.52
C TYR A 118 10.38 -2.87 2.83
N VAL A 119 10.81 -3.74 3.75
CA VAL A 119 10.16 -3.90 5.05
C VAL A 119 10.21 -2.61 5.88
N SER A 120 11.34 -1.90 5.90
CA SER A 120 11.44 -0.59 6.57
C SER A 120 10.49 0.45 5.99
N LEU A 121 10.30 0.47 4.66
CA LEU A 121 9.37 1.37 3.99
C LEU A 121 7.90 0.98 4.27
N GLN A 122 7.57 -0.31 4.34
CA GLN A 122 6.23 -0.76 4.75
C GLN A 122 5.90 -0.30 6.16
N GLN A 123 6.84 -0.43 7.10
CA GLN A 123 6.66 0.02 8.49
C GLN A 123 6.49 1.54 8.59
N ALA A 124 7.23 2.31 7.79
CA ALA A 124 7.06 3.76 7.70
C ALA A 124 5.67 4.12 7.16
N MET A 125 5.21 3.46 6.09
CA MET A 125 3.85 3.65 5.56
C MET A 125 2.78 3.31 6.60
N ASP A 126 2.87 2.14 7.25
CA ASP A 126 1.95 1.72 8.32
C ASP A 126 1.82 2.79 9.41
N THR A 127 2.96 3.32 9.88
CA THR A 127 3.01 4.29 10.97
C THR A 127 2.43 5.64 10.56
N ASP A 128 2.90 6.19 9.44
CA ASP A 128 2.51 7.54 9.00
C ASP A 128 1.03 7.59 8.56
N ILE A 129 0.56 6.55 7.87
CA ILE A 129 -0.83 6.46 7.40
C ILE A 129 -1.78 6.22 8.58
N GLY A 130 -1.44 5.34 9.53
CA GLY A 130 -2.26 5.12 10.72
C GLY A 130 -2.41 6.38 11.59
N ALA A 131 -1.32 7.14 11.76
CA ALA A 131 -1.34 8.41 12.46
C ALA A 131 -2.21 9.46 11.75
N LEU A 132 -2.10 9.56 10.41
CA LEU A 132 -2.92 10.46 9.60
C LEU A 132 -4.41 10.09 9.66
N ARG A 133 -4.74 8.80 9.56
CA ARG A 133 -6.12 8.29 9.62
C ARG A 133 -6.76 8.58 10.97
N THR A 134 -6.02 8.42 12.06
CA THR A 134 -6.48 8.78 13.42
C THR A 134 -6.86 10.27 13.50
N ARG A 135 -6.00 11.16 12.99
CA ARG A 135 -6.28 12.61 12.98
C ARG A 135 -7.47 12.99 12.10
N LEU A 136 -7.62 12.33 10.95
CA LEU A 136 -8.78 12.48 10.08
C LEU A 136 -10.07 12.07 10.77
N ARG A 137 -10.08 10.93 11.47
CA ARG A 137 -11.23 10.46 12.26
C ARG A 137 -11.62 11.46 13.35
N SER A 138 -10.64 12.02 14.08
CA SER A 138 -10.91 13.08 15.07
C SER A 138 -11.54 14.34 14.43
N THR A 139 -11.05 14.72 13.24
CA THR A 139 -11.58 15.87 12.50
C THR A 139 -13.00 15.63 12.01
N LEU A 140 -13.29 14.43 11.48
CA LEU A 140 -14.63 14.00 11.07
C LEU A 140 -15.60 14.02 12.25
N ALA A 141 -15.21 13.43 13.38
CA ALA A 141 -16.07 13.35 14.56
C ALA A 141 -16.47 14.71 15.13
N ALA A 142 -15.65 15.74 14.89
CA ALA A 142 -15.95 17.12 15.29
C ALA A 142 -16.93 17.84 14.35
N ARG A 143 -17.31 17.26 13.20
CA ARG A 143 -18.17 17.93 12.20
C ARG A 143 -19.65 17.78 12.49
N SER A 144 -20.10 16.56 12.74
CA SER A 144 -21.51 16.21 12.96
C SER A 144 -21.61 14.81 13.58
N PRO A 145 -22.76 14.45 14.17
CA PRO A 145 -23.01 13.08 14.64
C PRO A 145 -22.83 12.02 13.55
N ASP A 146 -23.31 12.26 12.33
CA ASP A 146 -23.14 11.34 11.19
C ASP A 146 -21.67 11.13 10.82
N MET A 147 -20.87 12.19 10.84
CA MET A 147 -19.42 12.11 10.57
C MET A 147 -18.66 11.45 11.72
N ALA A 148 -19.13 11.61 12.96
CA ALA A 148 -18.62 10.85 14.10
C ALA A 148 -18.94 9.36 13.96
N ARG A 149 -20.14 8.99 13.50
CA ARG A 149 -20.50 7.60 13.20
C ARG A 149 -19.61 7.03 12.11
N LEU A 150 -19.37 7.77 11.03
CA LEU A 150 -18.42 7.38 9.99
C LEU A 150 -17.00 7.17 10.55
N ALA A 151 -16.52 8.06 11.42
CA ALA A 151 -15.21 7.92 12.05
C ALA A 151 -15.10 6.67 12.93
N VAL A 152 -16.17 6.29 13.63
CA VAL A 152 -16.23 5.05 14.42
C VAL A 152 -16.26 3.82 13.50
N VAL A 153 -17.06 3.83 12.43
CA VAL A 153 -17.08 2.73 11.44
C VAL A 153 -15.70 2.55 10.82
N ASP A 154 -15.03 3.63 10.42
CA ASP A 154 -13.68 3.60 9.88
C ASP A 154 -12.67 3.00 10.87
N ALA A 155 -12.77 3.36 12.16
CA ALA A 155 -11.93 2.84 13.23
C ALA A 155 -12.07 1.32 13.40
N VAL A 156 -13.31 0.83 13.42
CA VAL A 156 -13.61 -0.60 13.56
C VAL A 156 -13.12 -1.36 12.34
N MET A 157 -13.35 -0.83 11.13
CA MET A 157 -12.89 -1.44 9.89
C MET A 157 -11.36 -1.49 9.80
N GLU A 158 -10.67 -0.43 10.21
CA GLU A 158 -9.20 -0.42 10.32
C GLU A 158 -8.74 -1.55 11.25
N GLN A 159 -9.28 -1.64 12.46
CA GLN A 159 -8.86 -2.62 13.44
C GLN A 159 -9.12 -4.05 12.97
N ALA A 160 -10.31 -4.32 12.45
CA ALA A 160 -10.71 -5.65 11.98
C ALA A 160 -9.85 -6.15 10.81
N LEU A 161 -9.46 -5.25 9.89
CA LEU A 161 -8.73 -5.62 8.68
C LEU A 161 -7.20 -5.51 8.82
N SER A 162 -6.68 -4.78 9.80
CA SER A 162 -5.24 -4.47 9.95
C SER A 162 -4.33 -5.69 10.02
N ALA A 163 -4.73 -6.75 10.75
CA ALA A 163 -3.92 -7.97 10.85
C ALA A 163 -3.85 -8.70 9.50
N ARG A 164 -4.98 -8.75 8.80
CA ARG A 164 -5.09 -9.40 7.49
C ARG A 164 -4.32 -8.63 6.42
N GLU A 165 -4.43 -7.31 6.40
CA GLU A 165 -3.68 -6.44 5.48
C GLU A 165 -2.16 -6.64 5.66
N ARG A 166 -1.66 -6.54 6.89
CA ARG A 166 -0.23 -6.78 7.18
C ARG A 166 0.22 -8.17 6.76
N SER A 167 -0.58 -9.21 7.02
CA SER A 167 -0.29 -10.58 6.61
C SER A 167 -0.19 -10.70 5.08
N LEU A 168 -1.13 -10.12 4.33
CA LEU A 168 -1.10 -10.16 2.87
C LEU A 168 0.11 -9.40 2.31
N LEU A 169 0.38 -8.20 2.81
CA LEU A 169 1.47 -7.36 2.34
C LEU A 169 2.86 -7.91 2.72
N ALA A 170 2.96 -8.72 3.78
CA ALA A 170 4.19 -9.44 4.12
C ALA A 170 4.63 -10.49 3.08
N HIS A 171 3.75 -10.88 2.15
CA HIS A 171 4.09 -11.78 1.05
C HIS A 171 4.78 -11.06 -0.13
N VAL A 172 4.64 -9.74 -0.23
CA VAL A 172 5.17 -8.99 -1.38
C VAL A 172 6.69 -9.09 -1.49
N PRO A 173 7.49 -8.98 -0.41
CA PRO A 173 8.92 -9.22 -0.48
C PRO A 173 9.29 -10.64 -0.94
N ALA A 174 8.47 -11.66 -0.67
CA ALA A 174 8.76 -12.99 -1.17
C ALA A 174 8.58 -13.08 -2.70
N LEU A 175 7.54 -12.43 -3.23
CA LEU A 175 7.28 -12.36 -4.67
C LEU A 175 8.35 -11.56 -5.41
N LEU A 176 8.76 -10.42 -4.85
CA LEU A 176 9.86 -9.61 -5.39
C LEU A 176 11.18 -10.40 -5.43
N GLY A 177 11.45 -11.26 -4.45
CA GLY A 177 12.65 -12.12 -4.45
C GLY A 177 12.63 -13.14 -5.57
N LYS A 178 11.47 -13.76 -5.84
CA LYS A 178 11.31 -14.67 -7.00
C LYS A 178 11.53 -13.94 -8.32
N HIS A 179 10.99 -12.72 -8.44
CA HIS A 179 11.14 -11.88 -9.61
C HIS A 179 12.59 -11.43 -9.83
N PHE A 180 13.29 -11.05 -8.76
CA PHE A 180 14.72 -10.73 -8.76
C PHE A 180 15.56 -11.87 -9.36
N GLU A 181 15.37 -13.09 -8.84
CA GLU A 181 16.09 -14.27 -9.32
C GLU A 181 15.74 -14.63 -10.77
N ARG A 182 14.49 -14.39 -11.20
CA ARG A 182 14.07 -14.59 -12.59
C ARG A 182 14.80 -13.63 -13.53
N LEU A 183 14.86 -12.33 -13.20
CA LEU A 183 15.58 -11.33 -13.98
C LEU A 183 17.09 -11.63 -14.04
N LYS A 184 17.68 -12.01 -12.90
CA LYS A 184 19.09 -12.40 -12.83
C LYS A 184 19.41 -13.59 -13.73
N ARG A 185 18.58 -14.64 -13.70
CA ARG A 185 18.71 -15.83 -14.57
C ARG A 185 18.54 -15.50 -16.05
N ALA A 186 17.54 -14.69 -16.40
CA ALA A 186 17.30 -14.27 -17.78
C ALA A 186 18.48 -13.46 -18.35
N HIS A 187 19.10 -12.60 -17.53
CA HIS A 187 20.30 -11.86 -17.93
C HIS A 187 21.52 -12.77 -18.12
N ALA A 188 21.74 -13.74 -17.23
CA ALA A 188 22.84 -14.69 -17.35
C ALA A 188 22.74 -15.57 -18.62
N ALA A 189 21.53 -15.79 -19.14
CA ALA A 189 21.30 -16.52 -20.38
C ALA A 189 21.43 -15.66 -21.66
N ALA A 190 21.57 -14.33 -21.53
CA ALA A 190 21.63 -13.41 -22.67
C ALA A 190 23.07 -12.95 -22.94
N GLU A 191 23.66 -13.37 -24.07
CA GLU A 191 25.09 -13.20 -24.36
C GLU A 191 25.56 -11.76 -24.65
N ALA A 192 24.67 -10.78 -24.79
CA ALA A 192 25.01 -9.43 -25.27
C ALA A 192 24.36 -8.26 -24.51
N THR A 193 23.98 -8.44 -23.24
CA THR A 193 23.35 -7.37 -22.45
C THR A 193 24.38 -6.60 -21.62
N PRO A 194 24.28 -5.26 -21.49
CA PRO A 194 25.16 -4.50 -20.60
C PRO A 194 25.15 -5.06 -19.17
N PRO A 195 26.30 -5.10 -18.48
CA PRO A 195 26.37 -5.53 -17.08
C PRO A 195 25.34 -4.77 -16.23
N ASN A 196 24.59 -5.49 -15.39
CA ASN A 196 23.61 -4.95 -14.45
C ASN A 196 22.36 -4.28 -15.05
N ALA A 197 22.12 -4.33 -16.37
CA ALA A 197 20.89 -3.77 -16.95
C ALA A 197 19.60 -4.37 -16.36
N TRP A 198 19.64 -5.65 -16.00
CA TRP A 198 18.53 -6.35 -15.33
C TRP A 198 18.22 -5.81 -13.93
N LEU A 199 19.23 -5.27 -13.25
CA LEU A 199 19.08 -4.71 -11.90
C LEU A 199 18.33 -3.37 -11.96
N GLU A 200 18.58 -2.57 -12.98
CA GLU A 200 17.84 -1.33 -13.22
C GLU A 200 16.37 -1.59 -13.54
N VAL A 201 16.06 -2.67 -14.28
CA VAL A 201 14.68 -3.14 -14.48
C VAL A 201 14.05 -3.53 -13.14
N PHE A 202 14.71 -4.41 -12.38
CA PHE A 202 14.21 -4.85 -11.07
C PHE A 202 13.90 -3.67 -10.12
N ARG A 203 14.72 -2.62 -10.14
CA ARG A 203 14.54 -1.46 -9.26
C ARG A 203 13.37 -0.58 -9.65
N LYS A 204 13.15 -0.39 -10.96
CA LYS A 204 11.94 0.27 -11.45
C LYS A 204 10.69 -0.51 -11.08
N ASP A 205 10.76 -1.83 -11.16
CA ASP A 205 9.69 -2.74 -10.76
C ASP A 205 9.41 -2.68 -9.25
N LEU A 206 10.47 -2.69 -8.43
CA LEU A 206 10.40 -2.48 -6.98
C LEU A 206 9.76 -1.13 -6.62
N GLN A 207 10.19 -0.05 -7.28
CA GLN A 207 9.64 1.29 -7.06
C GLN A 207 8.16 1.36 -7.46
N SER A 208 7.80 0.73 -8.58
CA SER A 208 6.41 0.68 -9.06
C SER A 208 5.51 -0.07 -8.06
N VAL A 209 5.98 -1.17 -7.47
CA VAL A 209 5.26 -1.89 -6.43
C VAL A 209 5.11 -1.05 -5.17
N LEU A 210 6.17 -0.39 -4.70
CA LEU A 210 6.10 0.45 -3.50
C LEU A 210 5.13 1.63 -3.66
N LEU A 211 5.11 2.26 -4.83
CA LEU A 211 4.16 3.33 -5.14
C LEU A 211 2.72 2.80 -5.22
N ALA A 212 2.52 1.64 -5.87
CA ALA A 212 1.21 1.02 -5.96
C ALA A 212 0.70 0.52 -4.58
N GLU A 213 1.60 0.07 -3.70
CA GLU A 213 1.26 -0.27 -2.32
C GLU A 213 0.87 0.97 -1.52
N LEU A 214 1.64 2.07 -1.65
CA LEU A 214 1.30 3.35 -1.04
C LEU A 214 -0.09 3.82 -1.49
N ASP A 215 -0.41 3.71 -2.77
CA ASP A 215 -1.72 4.07 -3.32
C ASP A 215 -2.86 3.30 -2.66
N VAL A 216 -2.74 1.97 -2.56
CA VAL A 216 -3.75 1.11 -1.92
C VAL A 216 -3.93 1.50 -0.45
N ARG A 217 -2.83 1.68 0.30
CA ARG A 217 -2.87 2.06 1.71
C ARG A 217 -3.44 3.47 1.94
N PHE A 218 -3.38 4.34 0.94
CA PHE A 218 -3.95 5.70 1.01
C PHE A 218 -5.46 5.76 0.71
N GLN A 219 -6.06 4.71 0.13
CA GLN A 219 -7.49 4.73 -0.22
C GLN A 219 -8.43 5.06 0.96
N PRO A 220 -8.23 4.57 2.19
CA PRO A 220 -9.06 4.98 3.32
C PRO A 220 -8.95 6.47 3.63
N ILE A 221 -7.74 7.05 3.51
CA ILE A 221 -7.51 8.50 3.69
C ILE A 221 -8.31 9.29 2.65
N GLU A 222 -8.28 8.87 1.39
CA GLU A 222 -9.03 9.49 0.30
C GLU A 222 -10.55 9.43 0.54
N GLY A 223 -11.05 8.31 1.06
CA GLY A 223 -12.46 8.15 1.44
C GLY A 223 -12.90 9.11 2.55
N LEU A 224 -12.10 9.22 3.63
CA LEU A 224 -12.37 10.14 4.73
C LEU A 224 -12.29 11.61 4.29
N LEU A 225 -11.34 11.96 3.43
CA LEU A 225 -11.24 13.28 2.81
C LEU A 225 -12.45 13.59 1.92
N ALA A 226 -12.91 12.63 1.12
CA ALA A 226 -14.08 12.79 0.29
C ALA A 226 -15.32 13.08 1.15
N ALA A 227 -15.49 12.38 2.27
CA ALA A 227 -16.57 12.65 3.23
C ALA A 227 -16.51 14.07 3.82
N LEU A 228 -15.30 14.60 4.09
CA LEU A 228 -15.11 15.98 4.56
C LEU A 228 -15.45 17.05 3.51
N ARG A 229 -15.47 16.69 2.21
CA ARG A 229 -15.79 17.59 1.10
C ARG A 229 -17.27 17.62 0.74
N ILE A 230 -17.97 16.52 0.98
CA ILE A 230 -19.43 16.42 0.78
C ILE A 230 -20.07 17.29 1.86
N ARG A 231 -20.42 18.51 1.46
CA ARG A 231 -21.02 19.55 2.30
C ARG A 231 -22.53 19.38 2.38
#